data_AF-U3TCH8-F1
#
_entry.id   AF-U3TCH8-F1
#
_cell.length_a   1.000
_cell.length_b   1.000
_cell.length_c   1.000
_cell.angle_alpha   90.00
_cell.angle_beta   90.00
_cell.angle_gamma   90.00
#
_symmetry.space_group_name_H-M   'P 1'
#
loop_
_entity.id
_entity.type
_entity.pdbx_description
1 polymer ?
#
loop_
_entity_poly.entity_id
_entity_poly.type
_entity_poly.pdbx_seq_one_letter_code
_entity_poly.pdbx_strand_id
1 'polypeptide(L)'
;MERKPRGVSIRRRVSILMDVWERLLEEWEKGALTRERAVEILKEVYSRERIKPLKGAANPPDLFEKELASLYVVGKYGMGLESDYPELFDKVFHDEIRYEEAIKILLTEEPSTARMKVETLLGGSFDENTIARMLRLKLAEVYFGFSNQDSLKTLLKRLSEAFPEYKDMASKYARFYIAFKIADNIQKGEVRDRLTKEATKQALALEFSWLGRKVLPDDKYIRVIAEDVFNLNNRILDSILPKSKGRRGRREEKRLEPPEK
;
A
#
# COMPACT_ATOMS: atom_id res chain seq x y z
N MET A 1 -14.22 -13.07 -21.26
CA MET A 1 -14.91 -11.77 -21.01
C MET A 1 -14.23 -11.08 -19.84
N GLU A 2 -13.37 -10.11 -20.12
CA GLU A 2 -12.74 -9.27 -19.09
C GLU A 2 -13.81 -8.32 -18.50
N ARG A 3 -14.08 -8.38 -17.20
CA ARG A 3 -15.14 -7.59 -16.57
C ARG A 3 -14.64 -6.19 -16.20
N LYS A 4 -15.48 -5.17 -16.41
CA LYS A 4 -15.15 -3.77 -16.11
C LYS A 4 -14.95 -3.59 -14.59
N PRO A 5 -13.86 -2.94 -14.15
CA PRO A 5 -13.56 -2.72 -12.73
C PRO A 5 -14.65 -1.88 -12.05
N ARG A 6 -15.01 -2.23 -10.81
CA ARG A 6 -16.07 -1.55 -10.02
C ARG A 6 -15.59 -0.32 -9.24
N GLY A 7 -14.33 0.05 -9.38
CA GLY A 7 -13.62 1.12 -8.65
C GLY A 7 -12.29 1.46 -9.33
N VAL A 8 -11.34 2.00 -8.57
CA VAL A 8 -9.97 2.27 -9.06
C VAL A 8 -9.27 0.94 -9.29
N SER A 9 -8.95 0.65 -10.55
CA SER A 9 -8.21 -0.55 -10.93
C SER A 9 -6.70 -0.33 -10.84
N ILE A 10 -5.96 -1.43 -10.78
CA ILE A 10 -4.50 -1.45 -10.97
C ILE A 10 -4.09 -0.68 -12.24
N ARG A 11 -4.74 -0.93 -13.38
CA ARG A 11 -4.48 -0.25 -14.65
C ARG A 11 -4.66 1.26 -14.56
N ARG A 12 -5.75 1.72 -13.92
CA ARG A 12 -5.99 3.16 -13.69
C ARG A 12 -4.88 3.75 -12.81
N ARG A 13 -4.46 3.04 -11.78
CA ARG A 13 -3.43 3.51 -10.83
C ARG A 13 -2.04 3.59 -11.46
N VAL A 14 -1.68 2.63 -12.32
CA VAL A 14 -0.45 2.66 -13.10
C VAL A 14 -0.45 3.88 -14.03
N SER A 15 -1.53 4.11 -14.79
CA SER A 15 -1.67 5.30 -15.63
C SER A 15 -1.47 6.60 -14.84
N ILE A 16 -2.08 6.72 -13.66
CA ILE A 16 -1.92 7.91 -12.81
C ILE A 16 -0.47 8.08 -12.33
N LEU A 17 0.22 6.98 -12.01
CA LEU A 17 1.63 7.02 -11.61
C LEU A 17 2.55 7.35 -12.80
N MET A 18 2.19 6.96 -14.02
CA MET A 18 2.89 7.40 -15.24
C MET A 18 2.74 8.90 -15.45
N ASP A 19 1.55 9.47 -15.24
CA ASP A 19 1.35 10.93 -15.29
C ASP A 19 2.18 11.67 -14.23
N VAL A 20 2.41 11.03 -13.06
CA VAL A 20 3.34 11.58 -12.05
C VAL A 20 4.77 11.55 -12.56
N TRP A 21 5.20 10.43 -13.14
CA TRP A 21 6.55 10.29 -13.72
C TRP A 21 6.83 11.28 -14.85
N GLU A 22 5.88 11.52 -15.75
CA GLU A 22 6.00 12.55 -16.79
C GLU A 22 6.36 13.92 -16.19
N ARG A 23 5.64 14.32 -15.14
CA ARG A 23 5.92 15.57 -14.41
C ARG A 23 7.25 15.54 -13.66
N LEU A 24 7.66 14.40 -13.11
CA LEU A 24 8.97 14.28 -12.45
C LEU A 24 10.10 14.48 -13.46
N LEU A 25 10.00 13.88 -14.64
CA LEU A 25 11.01 14.00 -15.69
C LEU A 25 11.13 15.45 -16.18
N GLU A 26 10.01 16.15 -16.38
CA GLU A 26 10.04 17.58 -16.73
C GLU A 26 10.73 18.46 -15.66
N GLU A 27 10.47 18.19 -14.37
CA GLU A 27 11.08 18.93 -13.26
C GLU A 27 12.55 18.55 -13.05
N TRP A 28 12.92 17.31 -13.39
CA TRP A 28 14.29 16.82 -13.41
C TRP A 28 15.11 17.54 -14.48
N GLU A 29 14.61 17.64 -15.71
CA GLU A 29 15.27 18.35 -16.81
C GLU A 29 15.49 19.85 -16.50
N LYS A 30 14.59 20.44 -15.70
CA LYS A 30 14.72 21.82 -15.21
C LYS A 30 15.70 21.96 -14.04
N GLY A 31 16.22 20.86 -13.49
CA GLY A 31 17.12 20.84 -12.33
C GLY A 31 16.44 21.14 -10.99
N ALA A 32 15.12 21.26 -10.94
CA ALA A 32 14.35 21.67 -9.76
C ALA A 32 13.85 20.49 -8.91
N LEU A 33 14.00 19.25 -9.39
CA LEU A 33 13.42 18.08 -8.72
C LEU A 33 14.13 17.74 -7.40
N THR A 34 13.37 17.71 -6.32
CA THR A 34 13.74 17.14 -5.01
C THR A 34 12.74 16.06 -4.60
N ARG A 35 13.05 15.31 -3.53
CA ARG A 35 12.13 14.31 -2.97
C ARG A 35 10.82 14.93 -2.48
N GLU A 36 10.90 16.06 -1.78
CA GLU A 36 9.73 16.82 -1.32
C GLU A 36 8.88 17.27 -2.50
N ARG A 37 9.53 17.74 -3.58
CA ARG A 37 8.83 18.13 -4.80
C ARG A 37 8.13 16.93 -5.45
N ALA A 38 8.76 15.76 -5.47
CA ALA A 38 8.13 14.53 -5.98
C ALA A 38 6.87 14.15 -5.19
N VAL A 39 6.90 14.34 -3.86
CA VAL A 39 5.76 14.10 -2.96
C VAL A 39 4.62 15.08 -3.23
N GLU A 40 4.94 16.34 -3.46
CA GLU A 40 3.95 17.36 -3.86
C GLU A 40 3.28 17.00 -5.18
N ILE A 41 4.07 16.67 -6.21
CA ILE A 41 3.56 16.27 -7.53
C ILE A 41 2.65 15.05 -7.40
N LEU A 42 3.07 14.04 -6.64
CA LEU A 42 2.27 12.86 -6.34
C LEU A 42 0.94 13.22 -5.68
N LYS A 43 0.97 14.10 -4.68
CA LYS A 43 -0.22 14.57 -3.94
C LYS A 43 -1.17 15.36 -4.83
N GLU A 44 -0.66 16.26 -5.68
CA GLU A 44 -1.44 17.06 -6.62
C GLU A 44 -2.19 16.15 -7.61
N VAL A 45 -1.47 15.20 -8.23
CA VAL A 45 -2.05 14.28 -9.20
C VAL A 45 -3.10 13.37 -8.54
N TYR A 46 -2.81 12.82 -7.37
CA TYR A 46 -3.77 11.96 -6.65
C TYR A 46 -5.03 12.71 -6.24
N SER A 47 -4.88 13.97 -5.83
CA SER A 47 -6.01 14.84 -5.47
C SER A 47 -6.88 15.16 -6.68
N ARG A 48 -6.26 15.49 -7.83
CA ARG A 48 -6.93 15.71 -9.11
C ARG A 48 -7.73 14.49 -9.56
N GLU A 49 -7.12 13.31 -9.47
CA GLU A 49 -7.71 12.03 -9.87
C GLU A 49 -8.66 11.43 -8.81
N ARG A 50 -8.79 12.09 -7.64
CA ARG A 50 -9.63 11.66 -6.52
C ARG A 50 -9.32 10.24 -6.04
N ILE A 51 -8.04 9.87 -6.03
CA ILE A 51 -7.55 8.60 -5.49
C ILE A 51 -6.77 8.83 -4.20
N LYS A 52 -6.64 7.78 -3.38
CA LYS A 52 -5.81 7.83 -2.17
C LYS A 52 -4.60 6.89 -2.30
N PRO A 53 -3.52 7.17 -1.55
CA PRO A 53 -2.40 6.26 -1.34
C PRO A 53 -2.81 4.84 -0.92
N LEU A 54 -1.96 3.84 -1.16
CA LEU A 54 -2.17 2.49 -0.67
C LEU A 54 -2.01 2.54 0.85
N LYS A 55 -3.10 2.43 1.62
CA LYS A 55 -3.06 2.59 3.08
C LYS A 55 -4.05 1.73 3.86
N GLY A 56 -3.71 1.50 5.12
CA GLY A 56 -4.64 1.01 6.13
C GLY A 56 -5.59 2.12 6.60
N ALA A 57 -6.25 1.90 7.75
CA ALA A 57 -7.24 2.84 8.26
C ALA A 57 -6.68 4.18 8.75
N ALA A 58 -5.39 4.23 9.10
CA ALA A 58 -4.74 5.43 9.61
C ALA A 58 -4.41 6.45 8.50
N ASN A 59 -4.40 7.74 8.86
CA ASN A 59 -3.98 8.86 8.01
C ASN A 59 -2.77 9.57 8.64
N PRO A 60 -1.57 8.97 8.59
CA PRO A 60 -0.40 9.63 9.13
C PRO A 60 -0.02 10.85 8.27
N PRO A 61 0.68 11.85 8.84
CA PRO A 61 1.09 13.06 8.10
C PRO A 61 2.03 12.74 6.93
N ASP A 62 2.84 11.68 7.05
CA ASP A 62 3.79 11.21 6.04
C ASP A 62 3.17 10.20 5.05
N LEU A 63 1.86 10.26 4.83
CA LEU A 63 1.14 9.29 3.99
C LEU A 63 1.63 9.28 2.52
N PHE A 64 1.85 10.46 1.93
CA PHE A 64 2.31 10.58 0.54
C PHE A 64 3.79 10.29 0.41
N GLU A 65 4.57 10.59 1.44
CA GLU A 65 5.97 10.17 1.55
C GLU A 65 6.08 8.64 1.43
N LYS A 66 5.25 7.92 2.18
CA LYS A 66 5.14 6.45 2.11
C LYS A 66 4.63 5.95 0.76
N GLU A 67 3.92 6.78 0.01
CA GLU A 67 3.36 6.42 -1.30
C GLU A 67 4.40 6.50 -2.42
N LEU A 68 5.56 7.14 -2.19
CA LEU A 68 6.71 7.08 -3.11
C LEU A 68 7.12 5.65 -3.41
N ALA A 69 6.91 4.71 -2.49
CA ALA A 69 7.09 3.28 -2.73
C ALA A 69 6.32 2.76 -3.97
N SER A 70 5.08 3.22 -4.18
CA SER A 70 4.31 2.85 -5.38
C SER A 70 4.87 3.49 -6.65
N LEU A 71 5.32 4.75 -6.53
CA LEU A 71 5.89 5.50 -7.64
C LEU A 71 7.23 4.90 -8.08
N TYR A 72 8.10 4.58 -7.13
CA TYR A 72 9.36 3.87 -7.32
C TYR A 72 9.14 2.55 -8.06
N VAL A 73 8.26 1.68 -7.55
CA VAL A 73 7.98 0.37 -8.15
C VAL A 73 7.51 0.49 -9.59
N VAL A 74 6.59 1.42 -9.88
CA VAL A 74 6.11 1.63 -11.27
C VAL A 74 7.20 2.21 -12.17
N GLY A 75 8.01 3.15 -11.68
CA GLY A 75 9.09 3.73 -12.47
C GLY A 75 10.19 2.74 -12.80
N LYS A 76 10.68 2.03 -11.77
CA LYS A 76 11.75 1.04 -11.90
C LYS A 76 11.31 -0.17 -12.70
N TYR A 77 10.30 -0.90 -12.22
CA TYR A 77 9.93 -2.19 -12.80
C TYR A 77 8.90 -2.08 -13.93
N GLY A 78 8.04 -1.06 -13.90
CA GLY A 78 7.01 -0.86 -14.92
C GLY A 78 7.51 -0.11 -16.14
N MET A 79 8.39 0.88 -15.94
CA MET A 79 8.85 1.77 -17.01
C MET A 79 10.35 1.61 -17.33
N GLY A 80 11.14 0.93 -16.49
CA GLY A 80 12.58 0.73 -16.72
C GLY A 80 13.46 1.96 -16.47
N LEU A 81 12.89 3.03 -15.88
CA LEU A 81 13.52 4.35 -15.82
C LEU A 81 14.80 4.42 -14.96
N GLU A 82 15.02 3.46 -14.07
CA GLU A 82 16.21 3.44 -13.22
C GLU A 82 17.50 3.31 -14.04
N SER A 83 17.45 2.60 -15.17
CA SER A 83 18.62 2.45 -16.06
C SER A 83 18.91 3.74 -16.84
N ASP A 84 17.86 4.48 -17.20
CA ASP A 84 17.98 5.70 -18.01
C ASP A 84 18.29 6.95 -17.15
N TYR A 85 17.79 6.97 -15.90
CA TYR A 85 17.90 8.10 -14.97
C TYR A 85 18.41 7.69 -13.58
N PRO A 86 19.58 7.03 -13.45
CA PRO A 86 20.07 6.53 -12.17
C PRO A 86 20.23 7.64 -11.11
N GLU A 87 20.71 8.81 -11.51
CA GLU A 87 20.89 9.96 -10.60
C GLU A 87 19.57 10.49 -10.03
N LEU A 88 18.49 10.43 -10.82
CA LEU A 88 17.14 10.79 -10.36
C LEU A 88 16.70 9.80 -9.27
N PHE A 89 16.91 8.51 -9.51
CA PHE A 89 16.58 7.46 -8.55
C PHE A 89 17.36 7.60 -7.24
N ASP A 90 18.67 7.84 -7.32
CA ASP A 90 19.48 8.08 -6.13
C ASP A 90 19.04 9.35 -5.38
N LYS A 91 18.67 10.42 -6.10
CA LYS A 91 18.24 11.67 -5.45
C LYS A 91 16.88 11.55 -4.78
N VAL A 92 15.88 11.06 -5.53
CA VAL A 92 14.47 11.07 -5.10
C VAL A 92 14.12 9.83 -4.29
N PHE A 93 14.67 8.66 -4.63
CA PHE A 93 14.24 7.36 -4.13
C PHE A 93 15.32 6.60 -3.33
N HIS A 94 16.32 7.31 -2.78
CA HIS A 94 17.39 6.70 -1.97
C HIS A 94 16.87 5.78 -0.85
N ASP A 95 15.77 6.16 -0.19
CA ASP A 95 15.16 5.36 0.86
C ASP A 95 14.56 4.07 0.29
N GLU A 96 13.81 4.15 -0.80
CA GLU A 96 13.20 2.97 -1.44
C GLU A 96 14.27 2.00 -1.96
N ILE A 97 15.38 2.50 -2.50
CA ILE A 97 16.55 1.69 -2.90
C ILE A 97 17.12 0.93 -1.69
N ARG A 98 17.32 1.62 -0.56
CA ARG A 98 17.80 0.99 0.68
C ARG A 98 16.82 -0.05 1.22
N TYR A 99 15.52 0.23 1.16
CA TYR A 99 14.50 -0.72 1.59
C TYR A 99 14.44 -1.95 0.68
N GLU A 100 14.61 -1.79 -0.63
CA GLU A 100 14.67 -2.90 -1.58
C GLU A 100 15.86 -3.82 -1.28
N GLU A 101 17.04 -3.25 -1.03
CA GLU A 101 18.22 -4.04 -0.67
C GLU A 101 18.05 -4.70 0.72
N ALA A 102 17.43 -4.02 1.68
CA ALA A 102 17.09 -4.62 2.98
C ALA A 102 16.13 -5.81 2.84
N ILE A 103 15.13 -5.72 1.97
CA ILE A 103 14.21 -6.82 1.64
C ILE A 103 14.99 -7.99 1.05
N LYS A 104 15.89 -7.73 0.11
CA LYS A 104 16.72 -8.75 -0.52
C LYS A 104 17.58 -9.48 0.52
N ILE A 105 18.26 -8.74 1.39
CA ILE A 105 19.05 -9.28 2.51
C ILE A 105 18.18 -10.19 3.39
N LEU A 106 16.99 -9.73 3.80
CA LEU A 106 16.06 -10.53 4.61
C LEU A 106 15.61 -11.82 3.92
N LEU A 107 15.50 -11.82 2.60
CA LEU A 107 15.05 -12.98 1.84
C LEU A 107 16.16 -14.00 1.58
N THR A 108 17.42 -13.56 1.48
CA THR A 108 18.54 -14.42 1.06
C THR A 108 19.43 -14.89 2.20
N GLU A 109 19.59 -14.08 3.25
CA GLU A 109 20.54 -14.34 4.33
C GLU A 109 19.90 -15.10 5.50
N GLU A 110 20.73 -15.76 6.30
CA GLU A 110 20.28 -16.35 7.57
C GLU A 110 19.86 -15.26 8.58
N PRO A 111 18.87 -15.51 9.46
CA PRO A 111 18.24 -14.46 10.27
C PRO A 111 19.19 -13.56 11.08
N SER A 112 20.23 -14.13 11.69
CA SER A 112 21.23 -13.37 12.47
C SER A 112 22.08 -12.45 11.59
N THR A 113 22.54 -12.95 10.44
CA THR A 113 23.30 -12.18 9.45
C THR A 113 22.44 -11.11 8.80
N ALA A 114 21.19 -11.46 8.47
CA ALA A 114 20.22 -10.56 7.88
C ALA A 114 19.96 -9.38 8.81
N ARG A 115 19.74 -9.64 10.11
CA ARG A 115 19.56 -8.59 11.13
C ARG A 115 20.71 -7.59 11.10
N MET A 116 21.94 -8.08 11.26
CA MET A 116 23.15 -7.25 11.31
C MET A 116 23.33 -6.41 10.03
N LYS A 117 23.17 -7.02 8.85
CA LYS A 117 23.31 -6.33 7.56
C LYS A 117 22.22 -5.27 7.37
N VAL A 118 20.96 -5.57 7.72
CA VAL A 118 19.84 -4.63 7.62
C VAL A 118 20.02 -3.45 8.58
N GLU A 119 20.39 -3.71 9.84
CA GLU A 119 20.67 -2.65 10.83
C GLU A 119 21.81 -1.75 10.34
N THR A 120 22.88 -2.32 9.77
CA THR A 120 24.00 -1.55 9.21
C THR A 120 23.57 -0.70 8.02
N LEU A 121 22.85 -1.28 7.05
CA LEU A 121 22.39 -0.60 5.85
C LEU A 121 21.46 0.59 6.16
N LEU A 122 20.63 0.44 7.19
CA LEU A 122 19.63 1.43 7.58
C LEU A 122 20.10 2.38 8.69
N GLY A 123 21.42 2.44 8.94
CA GLY A 123 22.01 3.45 9.82
C GLY A 123 21.90 3.16 11.33
N GLY A 124 21.75 1.89 11.71
CA GLY A 124 21.80 1.41 13.10
C GLY A 124 20.47 1.46 13.86
N SER A 125 19.44 2.16 13.36
CA SER A 125 18.11 2.16 13.98
C SER A 125 17.05 1.58 13.04
N PHE A 126 16.77 0.28 13.20
CA PHE A 126 15.66 -0.38 12.55
C PHE A 126 14.40 -0.21 13.40
N ASP A 127 13.63 0.86 13.14
CA ASP A 127 12.42 1.20 13.89
C ASP A 127 11.11 0.76 13.20
N GLU A 128 9.97 0.89 13.90
CA GLU A 128 8.67 0.52 13.34
C GLU A 128 8.36 1.28 12.03
N ASN A 129 8.70 2.57 11.94
CA ASN A 129 8.39 3.36 10.75
C ASN A 129 9.16 2.88 9.51
N THR A 130 10.43 2.53 9.69
CA THR A 130 11.31 1.96 8.67
C THR A 130 10.77 0.62 8.18
N ILE A 131 10.36 -0.26 9.09
CA ILE A 131 9.72 -1.54 8.76
C ILE A 131 8.42 -1.30 7.99
N ALA A 132 7.59 -0.34 8.41
CA ALA A 132 6.34 -0.02 7.73
C ALA A 132 6.56 0.41 6.27
N ARG A 133 7.63 1.18 6.00
CA ARG A 133 8.00 1.65 4.67
C ARG A 133 8.52 0.51 3.81
N MET A 134 9.41 -0.32 4.35
CA MET A 134 9.92 -1.51 3.68
C MET A 134 8.80 -2.49 3.32
N LEU A 135 7.89 -2.79 4.27
CA LEU A 135 6.75 -3.65 3.99
C LEU A 135 5.79 -3.03 2.95
N ARG A 136 5.66 -1.70 2.93
CA ARG A 136 4.86 -0.98 1.92
C ARG A 136 5.46 -1.08 0.54
N LEU A 137 6.78 -0.97 0.41
CA LEU A 137 7.48 -1.24 -0.85
C LEU A 137 7.17 -2.65 -1.35
N LYS A 138 7.32 -3.66 -0.49
CA LYS A 138 7.00 -5.05 -0.86
C LYS A 138 5.54 -5.22 -1.28
N LEU A 139 4.61 -4.58 -0.58
CA LEU A 139 3.20 -4.63 -0.96
C LEU A 139 2.93 -3.97 -2.31
N ALA A 140 3.58 -2.84 -2.61
CA ALA A 140 3.43 -2.18 -3.90
C ALA A 140 3.89 -3.11 -5.03
N GLU A 141 5.04 -3.79 -4.90
CA GLU A 141 5.48 -4.79 -5.88
C GLU A 141 4.43 -5.89 -6.10
N VAL A 142 3.89 -6.45 -5.02
CA VAL A 142 2.87 -7.50 -5.10
C VAL A 142 1.58 -6.97 -5.72
N TYR A 143 1.17 -5.76 -5.38
CA TYR A 143 -0.04 -5.15 -5.90
C TYR A 143 0.06 -4.86 -7.40
N PHE A 144 1.21 -4.34 -7.85
CA PHE A 144 1.44 -4.03 -9.27
C PHE A 144 1.82 -5.25 -10.11
N GLY A 145 2.06 -6.41 -9.49
CA GLY A 145 2.34 -7.67 -10.17
C GLY A 145 3.83 -7.90 -10.49
N PHE A 146 4.72 -7.10 -9.91
CA PHE A 146 6.19 -7.28 -10.00
C PHE A 146 6.72 -8.26 -8.95
N SER A 147 5.88 -8.62 -7.97
CA SER A 147 6.15 -9.73 -7.06
C SER A 147 4.88 -10.53 -6.77
N ASN A 148 5.01 -11.64 -6.06
CA ASN A 148 3.90 -12.55 -5.74
C ASN A 148 3.60 -12.58 -4.23
N GLN A 149 2.47 -13.18 -3.85
CA GLN A 149 2.06 -13.29 -2.46
C GLN A 149 3.07 -14.09 -1.61
N ASP A 150 3.68 -15.12 -2.18
CA ASP A 150 4.62 -15.98 -1.47
C ASP A 150 5.89 -15.24 -1.05
N SER A 151 6.36 -14.27 -1.85
CA SER A 151 7.50 -13.43 -1.50
C SER A 151 7.18 -12.52 -0.32
N LEU A 152 5.96 -11.95 -0.23
CA LEU A 152 5.51 -11.18 0.93
C LEU A 152 5.40 -12.07 2.17
N LYS A 153 4.82 -13.27 2.04
CA LYS A 153 4.72 -14.24 3.15
C LYS A 153 6.10 -14.61 3.68
N THR A 154 7.04 -14.88 2.77
CA THR A 154 8.42 -15.20 3.11
C THR A 154 9.10 -14.02 3.80
N LEU A 155 8.92 -12.80 3.28
CA LEU A 155 9.45 -11.59 3.91
C LEU A 155 8.95 -11.42 5.35
N LEU A 156 7.63 -11.54 5.58
CA LEU A 156 7.07 -11.41 6.93
C LEU A 156 7.64 -12.47 7.89
N LYS A 157 7.83 -13.70 7.40
CA LYS A 157 8.43 -14.80 8.18
C LYS A 157 9.88 -14.48 8.55
N ARG A 158 10.70 -14.15 7.55
CA ARG A 158 12.12 -13.78 7.74
C ARG A 158 12.29 -12.56 8.65
N LEU A 159 11.43 -11.55 8.48
CA LEU A 159 11.39 -10.39 9.38
C LEU A 159 11.09 -10.80 10.82
N SER A 160 10.12 -11.70 11.04
CA SER A 160 9.76 -12.16 12.39
C SER A 160 10.82 -13.06 13.03
N GLU A 161 11.66 -13.71 12.22
CA GLU A 161 12.80 -14.53 12.68
C GLU A 161 14.01 -13.66 13.01
N ALA A 162 14.37 -12.71 12.13
CA ALA A 162 15.50 -11.81 12.31
C ALA A 162 15.23 -10.73 13.37
N PHE A 163 13.97 -10.28 13.47
CA PHE A 163 13.53 -9.26 14.43
C PHE A 163 12.26 -9.70 15.19
N PRO A 164 12.39 -10.64 16.15
CA PRO A 164 11.26 -11.15 16.93
C PRO A 164 10.44 -10.06 17.65
N GLU A 165 11.09 -8.97 18.05
CA GLU A 165 10.46 -7.80 18.67
C GLU A 165 9.40 -7.14 17.78
N TYR A 166 9.52 -7.27 16.45
CA TYR A 166 8.59 -6.69 15.47
C TYR A 166 7.55 -7.69 14.94
N LYS A 167 7.41 -8.86 15.58
CA LYS A 167 6.42 -9.87 15.18
C LYS A 167 4.97 -9.36 15.22
N ASP A 168 4.63 -8.47 16.17
CA ASP A 168 3.30 -7.87 16.23
C ASP A 168 3.06 -6.93 15.04
N MET A 169 4.11 -6.24 14.58
CA MET A 169 4.06 -5.41 13.38
C MET A 169 3.85 -6.26 12.11
N ALA A 170 4.56 -7.38 11.98
CA ALA A 170 4.32 -8.34 10.91
C ALA A 170 2.87 -8.86 10.92
N SER A 171 2.31 -9.11 12.11
CA SER A 171 0.90 -9.53 12.26
C SER A 171 -0.09 -8.45 11.83
N LYS A 172 0.14 -7.19 12.22
CA LYS A 172 -0.65 -6.04 11.76
C LYS A 172 -0.58 -5.87 10.24
N TYR A 173 0.60 -6.11 9.66
CA TYR A 173 0.79 -6.01 8.23
C TYR A 173 0.11 -7.13 7.45
N ALA A 174 0.17 -8.38 7.93
CA ALA A 174 -0.60 -9.49 7.38
C ALA A 174 -2.10 -9.20 7.41
N ARG A 175 -2.62 -8.65 8.52
CA ARG A 175 -4.02 -8.21 8.62
C ARG A 175 -4.39 -7.16 7.58
N PHE A 176 -3.51 -6.18 7.37
CA PHE A 176 -3.68 -5.18 6.33
C PHE A 176 -3.69 -5.81 4.94
N TYR A 177 -2.74 -6.70 4.63
CA TYR A 177 -2.67 -7.41 3.36
C TYR A 177 -3.94 -8.21 3.06
N ILE A 178 -4.43 -8.99 4.02
CA ILE A 178 -5.66 -9.79 3.85
C ILE A 178 -6.84 -8.88 3.52
N ALA A 179 -7.01 -7.79 4.26
CA ALA A 179 -8.11 -6.84 4.04
C ALA A 179 -7.98 -6.12 2.69
N PHE A 180 -6.76 -5.74 2.31
CA PHE A 180 -6.44 -5.15 1.01
C PHE A 180 -6.75 -6.12 -0.14
N LYS A 181 -6.34 -7.38 -0.03
CA LYS A 181 -6.55 -8.39 -1.06
C LYS A 181 -8.03 -8.73 -1.25
N ILE A 182 -8.80 -8.79 -0.16
CA ILE A 182 -10.26 -8.94 -0.25
C ILE A 182 -10.87 -7.73 -0.98
N ALA A 183 -10.46 -6.51 -0.65
CA ALA A 183 -10.95 -5.31 -1.32
C ALA A 183 -10.60 -5.27 -2.82
N ASP A 184 -9.38 -5.67 -3.20
CA ASP A 184 -8.95 -5.86 -4.59
C ASP A 184 -9.83 -6.90 -5.32
N ASN A 185 -10.07 -8.05 -4.69
CA ASN A 185 -10.91 -9.10 -5.27
C ASN A 185 -12.39 -8.66 -5.39
N ILE A 186 -12.90 -7.82 -4.49
CA ILE A 186 -14.23 -7.18 -4.64
C ILE A 186 -14.23 -6.23 -5.83
N GLN A 187 -13.19 -5.41 -5.98
CA GLN A 187 -13.03 -4.47 -7.08
C GLN A 187 -13.04 -5.19 -8.44
N LYS A 188 -12.32 -6.31 -8.53
CA LYS A 188 -12.27 -7.21 -9.70
C LYS A 188 -13.56 -8.01 -9.91
N GLY A 189 -14.42 -8.07 -8.89
CA GLY A 189 -15.65 -8.85 -8.91
C GLY A 189 -15.39 -10.36 -8.82
N GLU A 190 -14.29 -10.77 -8.22
CA GLU A 190 -13.99 -12.15 -7.82
C GLU A 190 -14.73 -12.48 -6.51
N VAL A 191 -14.78 -11.52 -5.57
CA VAL A 191 -15.61 -11.60 -4.36
C VAL A 191 -16.92 -10.84 -4.59
N ARG A 192 -18.05 -11.55 -4.55
CA ARG A 192 -19.37 -11.00 -4.94
C ARG A 192 -20.43 -11.02 -3.85
N ASP A 193 -20.21 -11.82 -2.82
CA ASP A 193 -21.18 -12.12 -1.78
C ASP A 193 -20.47 -12.46 -0.47
N ARG A 194 -21.24 -12.60 0.61
CA ARG A 194 -20.72 -12.85 1.95
C ARG A 194 -20.00 -14.18 2.08
N LEU A 195 -20.49 -15.23 1.42
CA LEU A 195 -19.91 -16.57 1.49
C LEU A 195 -18.53 -16.58 0.83
N THR A 196 -18.44 -16.07 -0.41
CA THR A 196 -17.16 -15.95 -1.14
C THR A 196 -16.17 -15.09 -0.34
N LYS A 197 -16.63 -13.98 0.25
CA LYS A 197 -15.81 -13.12 1.11
C LYS A 197 -15.25 -13.84 2.32
N GLU A 198 -16.07 -14.58 3.06
CA GLU A 198 -15.61 -15.34 4.23
C GLU A 198 -14.65 -16.46 3.82
N ALA A 199 -14.94 -17.20 2.74
CA ALA A 199 -14.05 -18.22 2.22
C ALA A 199 -12.68 -17.65 1.84
N THR A 200 -12.64 -16.55 1.08
CA THR A 200 -11.38 -15.86 0.72
C THR A 200 -10.64 -15.36 1.95
N LYS A 201 -11.33 -14.77 2.93
CA LYS A 201 -10.72 -14.28 4.17
C LYS A 201 -10.06 -15.40 4.96
N GLN A 202 -10.74 -16.55 5.11
CA GLN A 202 -10.19 -17.69 5.83
C GLN A 202 -9.01 -18.32 5.08
N ALA A 203 -9.13 -18.51 3.76
CA ALA A 203 -8.04 -19.02 2.93
C ALA A 203 -6.77 -18.16 3.06
N LEU A 204 -6.90 -16.84 2.94
CA LEU A 204 -5.77 -15.93 3.12
C LEU A 204 -5.22 -15.95 4.55
N ALA A 205 -6.07 -16.07 5.57
CA ALA A 205 -5.61 -16.13 6.96
C ALA A 205 -4.79 -17.40 7.27
N LEU A 206 -5.10 -18.54 6.64
CA LEU A 206 -4.35 -19.78 6.80
C LEU A 206 -2.89 -19.63 6.35
N GLU A 207 -2.65 -18.85 5.29
CA GLU A 207 -1.31 -18.56 4.78
C GLU A 207 -0.42 -17.83 5.80
N PHE A 208 -1.02 -17.10 6.75
CA PHE A 208 -0.34 -16.35 7.79
C PHE A 208 -0.60 -16.90 9.20
N SER A 209 -1.10 -18.13 9.31
CA SER A 209 -1.51 -18.73 10.59
C SER A 209 -0.41 -18.77 11.67
N TRP A 210 0.86 -18.83 11.26
CA TRP A 210 2.04 -18.80 12.13
C TRP A 210 2.27 -17.46 12.85
N LEU A 211 1.60 -16.38 12.43
CA LEU A 211 1.54 -15.08 13.13
C LEU A 211 0.42 -15.03 14.18
N GLY A 212 -0.43 -16.05 14.24
CA GLY A 212 -1.54 -16.15 15.20
C GLY A 212 -2.82 -15.43 14.77
N ARG A 213 -3.81 -15.38 15.67
CA ARG A 213 -5.18 -14.92 15.35
C ARG A 213 -5.32 -13.43 15.02
N LYS A 214 -4.32 -12.61 15.34
CA LYS A 214 -4.35 -11.15 15.12
C LYS A 214 -4.37 -10.77 13.63
N VAL A 215 -4.06 -11.70 12.73
CA VAL A 215 -4.05 -11.47 11.28
C VAL A 215 -5.45 -11.34 10.68
N LEU A 216 -6.51 -11.81 11.35
CA LEU A 216 -7.85 -11.75 10.78
C LEU A 216 -8.42 -10.31 10.83
N PRO A 217 -8.73 -9.69 9.67
CA PRO A 217 -9.38 -8.40 9.66
C PRO A 217 -10.89 -8.53 9.95
N ASP A 218 -11.43 -7.54 10.65
CA ASP A 218 -12.88 -7.38 10.76
C ASP A 218 -13.47 -6.72 9.49
N ASP A 219 -14.78 -6.90 9.29
CA ASP A 219 -15.47 -6.40 8.11
C ASP A 219 -15.46 -4.86 8.01
N LYS A 220 -15.38 -4.15 9.15
CA LYS A 220 -15.28 -2.69 9.17
C LYS A 220 -13.94 -2.24 8.60
N TYR A 221 -12.86 -2.92 8.95
CA TYR A 221 -11.52 -2.67 8.45
C TYR A 221 -11.41 -2.95 6.94
N ILE A 222 -11.98 -4.07 6.48
CA ILE A 222 -12.07 -4.38 5.03
C ILE A 222 -12.83 -3.27 4.30
N ARG A 223 -13.97 -2.83 4.84
CA ARG A 223 -14.77 -1.74 4.27
C ARG A 223 -13.98 -0.44 4.15
N VAL A 224 -13.23 -0.06 5.19
CA VAL A 224 -12.41 1.16 5.16
C VAL A 224 -11.40 1.12 4.02
N ILE A 225 -10.70 0.00 3.82
CA ILE A 225 -9.71 -0.13 2.75
C ILE A 225 -10.39 -0.14 1.37
N ALA A 226 -11.51 -0.85 1.24
CA ALA A 226 -12.29 -0.91 0.01
C ALA A 226 -12.80 0.47 -0.44
N GLU A 227 -13.29 1.28 0.50
CA GLU A 227 -13.72 2.66 0.25
C GLU A 227 -12.53 3.57 -0.04
N ASP A 228 -11.48 3.54 0.79
CA ASP A 228 -10.41 4.53 0.70
C ASP A 228 -9.45 4.28 -0.46
N VAL A 229 -9.05 3.03 -0.69
CA VAL A 229 -7.98 2.71 -1.65
C VAL A 229 -8.56 2.39 -3.04
N PHE A 230 -9.68 1.66 -3.08
CA PHE A 230 -10.29 1.20 -4.33
C PHE A 230 -11.50 2.04 -4.75
N ASN A 231 -11.91 3.03 -3.94
CA ASN A 231 -13.07 3.89 -4.20
C ASN A 231 -14.36 3.09 -4.51
N LEU A 232 -14.55 1.97 -3.81
CA LEU A 232 -15.70 1.10 -4.03
C LEU A 232 -16.96 1.72 -3.44
N ASN A 233 -18.05 1.70 -4.22
CA ASN A 233 -19.30 2.29 -3.78
C ASN A 233 -19.99 1.46 -2.68
N ASN A 234 -20.74 2.14 -1.83
CA ASN A 234 -21.44 1.51 -0.69
C ASN A 234 -22.45 0.44 -1.13
N ARG A 235 -23.06 0.55 -2.33
CA ARG A 235 -24.05 -0.43 -2.80
C ARG A 235 -23.42 -1.81 -2.98
N ILE A 236 -22.23 -1.88 -3.57
CA ILE A 236 -21.46 -3.13 -3.73
C ILE A 236 -20.99 -3.64 -2.36
N LEU A 237 -20.52 -2.74 -1.51
CA LEU A 237 -20.02 -3.15 -0.20
C LEU A 237 -21.13 -3.66 0.72
N ASP A 238 -22.34 -3.11 0.64
CA ASP A 238 -23.48 -3.53 1.47
C ASP A 238 -24.04 -4.91 1.08
N SER A 239 -23.79 -5.38 -0.15
CA SER A 239 -24.14 -6.74 -0.55
C SER A 239 -23.12 -7.79 -0.07
N ILE A 240 -21.90 -7.38 0.27
CA ILE A 240 -20.76 -8.28 0.58
C ILE A 240 -20.37 -8.21 2.05
N LEU A 241 -20.45 -7.02 2.65
CA LEU A 241 -20.10 -6.72 4.03
C LEU A 241 -21.37 -6.31 4.79
N PRO A 242 -21.44 -6.52 6.10
CA PRO A 242 -22.50 -5.98 6.94
C PRO A 242 -22.64 -4.46 6.72
N LYS A 243 -23.88 -3.96 6.72
CA LYS A 243 -24.15 -2.52 6.58
C LYS A 243 -23.46 -1.78 7.72
N SER A 244 -22.78 -0.68 7.41
CA SER A 244 -22.26 0.19 8.46
C SER A 244 -23.45 0.85 9.16
N LYS A 245 -23.63 0.57 10.46
CA LYS A 245 -24.49 1.41 11.30
C LYS A 245 -23.76 2.74 11.49
N GLY A 246 -24.06 3.74 10.64
CA GLY A 246 -23.64 5.12 10.89
C GLY A 246 -22.88 5.82 9.75
N ARG A 247 -23.63 6.42 8.82
CA ARG A 247 -23.25 7.64 8.06
C ARG A 247 -24.49 8.47 7.69
N ARG A 248 -25.59 8.37 8.45
CA ARG A 248 -26.79 9.22 8.26
C ARG A 248 -26.67 10.61 8.94
N GLY A 249 -25.79 10.80 9.93
CA GLY A 249 -25.76 12.05 10.71
C GLY A 249 -24.99 13.24 10.13
N ARG A 250 -24.09 13.09 9.14
CA ARG A 250 -23.25 14.21 8.66
C ARG A 250 -23.84 15.03 7.49
N ARG A 251 -25.03 14.69 7.00
CA ARG A 251 -25.69 15.43 5.90
C ARG A 251 -26.77 16.40 6.37
N GLU A 252 -27.25 16.28 7.62
CA GLU A 252 -28.31 17.16 8.15
C GLU A 252 -27.76 18.40 8.87
N GLU A 253 -26.56 18.36 9.45
CA GLU A 253 -25.95 19.51 10.15
C GLU A 253 -25.46 20.65 9.23
N LYS A 254 -25.40 20.46 7.91
CA LYS A 254 -25.04 21.55 6.95
C LYS A 254 -26.25 22.31 6.38
N ARG A 255 -27.46 22.09 6.91
CA ARG A 255 -28.69 22.76 6.44
C ARG A 255 -29.33 23.71 7.47
N LEU A 256 -28.71 23.90 8.62
CA LEU A 256 -29.23 24.75 9.69
C LEU A 256 -28.22 25.80 10.12
N GLU A 257 -27.77 26.63 9.18
CA GLU A 257 -27.27 27.97 9.51
C GLU A 257 -28.00 28.96 8.58
N PRO A 258 -28.91 29.80 9.10
CA PRO A 258 -29.49 30.87 8.31
C PRO A 258 -28.41 31.95 8.05
N PRO A 259 -28.46 32.65 6.89
CA PRO A 259 -27.53 33.73 6.61
C PRO A 259 -27.77 34.87 7.60
N GLU A 260 -26.73 35.23 8.37
CA GLU A 260 -26.71 36.49 9.11
C GLU A 260 -26.80 37.66 8.13
N LYS A 261 -27.62 38.64 8.50
CA LYS A 261 -27.88 39.90 7.78
C LYS A 261 -26.83 40.94 8.13
#